data_AF-A0A1W9X2K5-F1
#
_entry.id   AF-A0A1W9X2K5-F1
#
_cell.length_a   1.000
_cell.length_b   1.000
_cell.length_c   1.000
_cell.angle_alpha   90.00
_cell.angle_beta   90.00
_cell.angle_gamma   90.00
#
_symmetry.space_group_name_H-M   'P 1'
#
loop_
_entity.id
_entity.type
_entity.pdbx_description
1 polymer ?
#
loop_
_entity_poly.entity_id
_entity_poly.type
_entity_poly.pdbx_seq_one_letter_code
_entity_poly.pdbx_strand_id
1 'polypeptide(L)' 'MPLDELERSVRKNGHLPDIPSAEEVEKNGVSVGEMQAKLLQKIEELTLHVIEQGKELSQIKSKNEMLEKQLASLQDAE' A
#
# COMPACT_ATOMS: atom_id res chain seq x y z
N MET A 1 10.19 -5.52 -0.35
CA MET A 1 10.10 -5.72 1.11
C MET A 1 8.65 -6.01 1.44
N PRO A 2 8.32 -7.02 2.26
CA PRO A 2 6.96 -7.23 2.78
C PRO A 2 6.41 -5.98 3.48
N LEU A 3 5.10 -5.71 3.35
CA LEU A 3 4.47 -4.49 3.90
C LEU A 3 4.59 -4.40 5.43
N ASP A 4 4.56 -5.53 6.13
CA ASP A 4 4.71 -5.59 7.58
C ASP A 4 6.14 -5.25 8.02
N GLU A 5 7.14 -5.65 7.24
CA GLU A 5 8.53 -5.31 7.48
C GLU A 5 8.80 -3.83 7.18
N LEU A 6 8.18 -3.30 6.12
CA LEU A 6 8.22 -1.88 5.78
C LEU A 6 7.61 -1.03 6.89
N GLU A 7 6.44 -1.42 7.41
CA GLU A 7 5.79 -0.73 8.52
C GLU A 7 6.69 -0.68 9.77
N ARG A 8 7.31 -1.81 10.13
CA ARG A 8 8.26 -1.86 11.25
C ARG A 8 9.44 -0.92 11.04
N SER A 9 10.00 -0.89 9.84
CA SER A 9 11.11 0.01 9.50
C SER A 9 10.70 1.48 9.62
N VAL A 10 9.53 1.86 9.10
CA VAL A 10 9.03 3.24 9.17
C VAL A 10 8.75 3.65 10.61
N ARG A 11 8.13 2.78 11.42
CA ARG A 11 7.88 3.05 12.84
C ARG A 11 9.17 3.22 13.64
N LYS A 12 10.21 2.45 13.31
CA LYS A 12 11.51 2.50 13.99
C LYS A 12 12.33 3.72 13.60
N ASN A 13 12.35 4.06 12.30
CA ASN A 13 13.25 5.06 11.76
C ASN A 13 12.58 6.42 11.50
N GLY A 14 11.25 6.49 11.47
CA GLY A 14 10.48 7.71 11.19
C GLY A 14 10.41 8.09 9.71
N HIS A 15 11.10 7.35 8.83
CA HIS A 15 11.12 7.55 7.39
C HIS A 15 11.17 6.22 6.64
N LEU A 16 10.91 6.27 5.34
CA LEU A 16 10.99 5.10 4.47
C LEU A 16 12.44 4.59 4.37
N PRO A 17 12.63 3.28 4.16
CA PRO A 17 13.92 2.74 3.72
C PRO A 17 14.41 3.50 2.48
N ASP A 18 15.73 3.68 2.37
CA ASP A 18 16.42 4.33 1.26
C ASP A 18 16.19 5.85 1.13
N ILE A 19 15.34 6.44 1.97
CA ILE A 19 15.17 7.89 2.10
C ILE A 19 15.99 8.35 3.30
N PRO A 20 16.91 9.31 3.14
CA PRO A 20 17.67 9.84 4.28
C PRO A 20 16.74 10.55 5.27
N SER A 21 17.12 10.52 6.54
CA SER A 21 16.45 11.30 7.58
C SER A 21 16.62 12.81 7.35
N ALA A 22 15.76 13.62 7.95
CA ALA A 22 15.88 15.08 7.87
C ALA A 22 17.25 15.57 8.40
N GLU A 23 17.76 14.95 9.48
CA GLU A 23 19.08 15.26 10.05
C GLU A 23 20.22 14.92 9.07
N GLU A 24 20.14 13.80 8.36
CA GLU A 24 21.15 13.42 7.35
C GLU A 24 21.14 14.38 6.16
N VAL A 25 19.95 14.83 5.73
CA VAL A 25 19.81 15.82 4.66
C VAL A 25 20.36 17.17 5.08
N GLU A 26 20.11 17.61 6.32
CA GLU A 26 20.65 18.86 6.85
C GLU A 26 22.18 18.82 6.95
N LYS A 27 22.74 17.70 7.43
CA LYS A 27 24.18 17.56 7.65
C LYS A 27 24.99 17.35 6.37
N ASN A 28 24.50 16.49 5.47
CA ASN A 28 25.27 16.03 4.31
C ASN A 28 24.76 16.60 2.98
N GLY A 29 23.61 17.28 2.98
CA GLY A 29 22.89 17.63 1.78
C GLY A 29 22.29 16.39 1.09
N VAL A 30 21.53 16.63 0.03
CA VAL A 30 21.00 15.58 -0.84
C VAL A 30 20.89 16.11 -2.27
N SER A 31 21.13 15.26 -3.26
CA SER A 31 20.83 15.59 -4.65
C SER A 31 19.32 15.63 -4.85
N VAL A 32 18.79 16.80 -5.22
CA VAL A 32 17.36 16.97 -5.51
C VAL A 32 16.92 16.01 -6.63
N GLY A 33 17.76 15.81 -7.65
CA GLY A 33 17.47 14.87 -8.74
C GLY A 33 17.34 13.42 -8.27
N GLU A 34 18.26 12.98 -7.39
CA GLU A 34 18.18 11.63 -6.79
C GLU A 34 16.95 11.48 -5.91
N MET A 35 16.60 12.51 -5.15
CA MET A 35 15.42 12.48 -4.30
C MET A 35 14.13 12.38 -5.13
N GLN A 36 14.04 13.13 -6.22
CA GLN A 36 12.89 13.08 -7.12
C GLN A 36 12.78 11.74 -7.85
N ALA A 37 13.90 11.13 -8.26
CA ALA A 37 13.90 9.80 -8.85
C ALA A 37 13.40 8.74 -7.86
N LYS A 38 13.87 8.77 -6.61
CA LYS A 38 13.39 7.89 -5.54
C LYS A 38 11.90 8.09 -5.25
N LEU A 39 11.43 9.34 -5.25
CA LEU A 39 10.02 9.65 -5.03
C LEU A 39 9.13 9.08 -6.15
N LEU A 40 9.55 9.24 -7.41
CA LEU A 40 8.84 8.68 -8.57
C LEU A 40 8.77 7.15 -8.51
N GLN A 41 9.88 6.49 -8.17
CA GLN A 41 9.91 5.03 -7.97
C GLN A 41 8.90 4.59 -6.90
N LYS A 42 8.81 5.32 -5.78
CA LYS A 42 7.85 5.00 -4.71
C LYS A 42 6.41 5.29 -5.10
N ILE A 43 6.15 6.31 -5.92
CA ILE A 43 4.82 6.57 -6.47
C ILE A 43 4.38 5.42 -7.39
N GLU A 44 5.29 4.90 -8.22
CA GLU A 44 5.00 3.75 -9.09
C GLU A 44 4.69 2.49 -8.26
N GLU A 45 5.52 2.19 -7.26
CA GLU A 45 5.30 1.06 -6.33
C GLU A 45 3.95 1.18 -5.61
N LEU A 46 3.61 2.36 -5.08
CA LEU A 46 2.31 2.62 -4.45
C LEU A 46 1.14 2.47 -5.43
N THR A 47 1.30 2.94 -6.67
CA THR A 47 0.26 2.82 -7.69
C THR A 47 -0.02 1.35 -8.03
N LEU A 48 1.02 0.52 -8.13
CA LEU A 48 0.87 -0.93 -8.32
C LEU A 48 0.14 -1.59 -7.15
N HIS A 49 0.47 -1.21 -5.91
CA HIS A 49 -0.25 -1.69 -4.73
C HIS A 49 -1.73 -1.29 -4.74
N VAL A 50 -2.06 -0.05 -5.11
CA VAL A 50 -3.45 0.42 -5.22
C VAL A 50 -4.22 -0.37 -6.28
N ILE A 51 -3.60 -0.66 -7.42
CA ILE A 51 -4.22 -1.49 -8.48
C ILE A 51 -4.53 -2.89 -7.94
N GLU A 52 -3.59 -3.51 -7.23
CA GLU A 52 -3.78 -4.85 -6.69
C GLU A 52 -4.88 -4.89 -5.61
N GLN A 53 -4.87 -3.92 -4.69
CA GLN A 53 -5.93 -3.74 -3.71
C GLN A 53 -7.31 -3.52 -4.38
N GLY A 54 -7.35 -2.79 -5.49
CA GLY A 54 -8.57 -2.60 -6.28
C GLY A 54 -9.14 -3.92 -6.84
N LYS A 55 -8.27 -4.82 -7.30
CA LYS A 55 -8.68 -6.16 -7.76
C LYS A 55 -9.20 -7.01 -6.62
N GLU A 56 -8.48 -7.05 -5.49
CA GLU A 56 -8.91 -7.80 -4.30
C GLU A 56 -10.27 -7.32 -3.78
N LEU A 57 -10.47 -6.00 -3.71
CA LEU A 57 -11.75 -5.40 -3.33
C LEU A 57 -12.87 -5.79 -4.29
N SER A 58 -12.62 -5.81 -5.60
CA SER A 58 -13.61 -6.24 -6.59
C SER A 58 -13.99 -7.71 -6.39
N GLN A 59 -13.02 -8.59 -6.13
CA GLN A 59 -13.27 -10.00 -5.84
C GLN A 59 -14.08 -10.19 -4.55
N ILE A 60 -13.72 -9.47 -3.48
CA ILE A 60 -14.43 -9.52 -2.20
C ILE A 60 -15.89 -9.07 -2.38
N LYS A 61 -16.13 -7.96 -3.10
CA LYS A 61 -17.48 -7.48 -3.39
C LYS A 61 -18.31 -8.51 -4.14
N SER A 62 -17.74 -9.11 -5.19
CA SER A 62 -18.43 -10.14 -5.98
C SER A 62 -18.78 -11.38 -5.13
N LYS A 63 -17.86 -11.82 -4.26
CA LYS A 63 -18.15 -12.92 -3.32
C LYS A 63 -19.26 -12.55 -2.34
N ASN A 64 -19.24 -11.31 -1.82
CA ASN A 64 -20.25 -10.85 -0.89
C ASN A 64 -21.65 -10.83 -1.54
N GLU A 65 -21.76 -10.27 -2.75
CA GLU A 65 -23.02 -10.28 -3.51
C GLU A 65 -23.55 -11.70 -3.76
N MET A 66 -22.65 -12.67 -4.01
CA MET A 66 -23.04 -14.08 -4.17
C MET A 66 -23.56 -14.68 -2.87
N LEU A 67 -22.90 -14.40 -1.74
CA LEU A 67 -23.33 -14.86 -0.42
C LEU A 67 -24.67 -14.24 -0.01
N GLU A 68 -24.86 -12.94 -0.25
CA GLU A 68 -26.13 -12.24 0.01
C GLU A 68 -27.29 -12.87 -0.78
N LYS A 69 -27.07 -13.22 -2.06
CA LYS A 69 -28.06 -13.94 -2.88
C LYS A 69 -28.37 -15.34 -2.34
N GLN A 70 -27.35 -16.08 -1.90
CA GLN A 70 -27.55 -17.40 -1.31
C GLN A 70 -28.36 -17.32 -0.01
N LEU A 71 -28.06 -16.35 0.86
CA LEU A 71 -28.80 -16.12 2.10
C LEU A 71 -30.28 -15.78 1.82
N ALA A 72 -30.56 -14.89 0.86
CA ALA A 72 -31.93 -14.56 0.47
C ALA A 72 -32.70 -15.80 -0.02
N SER A 73 -32.09 -16.63 -0.87
CA SER A 73 -32.75 -17.84 -1.40
C SER A 73 -33.04 -18.91 -0.34
N LEU A 74 -32.30 -18.93 0.76
CA LEU A 74 -32.53 -19.84 1.88
C LEU A 74 -33.64 -19.31 2.81
N GLN A 75 -33.72 -17.99 2.98
CA GLN A 75 -34.78 -17.35 3.76
C GLN A 75 -36.15 -17.43 3.07
N ASP A 76 -36.18 -17.37 1.73
CA ASP A 76 -37.42 -17.52 0.95
C ASP A 76 -37.90 -18.99 0.83
N ALA A 77 -37.09 -19.96 1.27
CA ALA A 77 -37.39 -21.39 1.20
C ALA A 77 -37.98 -21.96 2.52
N GLU A 78 -38.03 -21.16 3.59
CA GLU A 78 -38.71 -21.45 4.87
C GLU A 78 -40.10 -20.78 4.94
#